data_AF-A0A925VSX6-F1
#
_entry.id   AF-A0A925VSX6-F1
#
_cell.length_a   1.000
_cell.length_b   1.000
_cell.length_c   1.000
_cell.angle_alpha   90.00
_cell.angle_beta   90.00
_cell.angle_gamma   90.00
#
_symmetry.space_group_name_H-M   'P 1'
#
loop_
_entity.id
_entity.type
_entity.pdbx_description
1 polymer ?
#
loop_
_entity_poly.entity_id
_entity_poly.type
_entity_poly.pdbx_seq_one_letter_code
_entity_poly.pdbx_strand_id
1 'polypeptide(L)'
;MMQRIAAFICLLSLAAAILTGCKSADRIMFQTPGSRLSSQLPPLEVTVDNGPLALTEGALPEDPLRVFRQEVGQNLMEAAAAADSTRFGYARLLVTKAEVKRTGRFFQAVQMVTLMLPSLLGLPMEYYRTEVRAEVQIINAHGDTIGTYAGAGRSKVRVALYHGYSQAKAPRLADVQALRLALDQIRPQLAGSADTLRQQLLAAGPLQAAQEENTEEKMAEPTEEKTEEKAEEKVEASSTPR
;
A
#
# COMPACT_ATOMS: atom_id res chain seq x y z
N MET A 1 56.11 10.45 -20.98
CA MET A 1 55.22 11.30 -20.15
C MET A 1 53.76 11.24 -20.61
N MET A 2 53.47 11.29 -21.92
CA MET A 2 52.10 11.24 -22.47
C MET A 2 51.32 9.95 -22.15
N GLN A 3 51.97 8.79 -22.09
CA GLN A 3 51.31 7.50 -21.84
C GLN A 3 50.78 7.35 -20.40
N ARG A 4 51.42 8.02 -19.43
CA ARG A 4 50.95 8.06 -18.03
C ARG A 4 49.73 8.97 -17.86
N ILE A 5 49.65 10.04 -18.66
CA ILE A 5 48.53 10.98 -18.65
C ILE A 5 47.29 10.31 -19.27
N ALA A 6 47.46 9.58 -20.37
CA ALA A 6 46.37 8.81 -20.99
C ALA A 6 45.80 7.73 -20.05
N ALA A 7 46.66 7.01 -19.33
CA ALA A 7 46.23 6.02 -18.34
C ALA A 7 45.44 6.66 -17.17
N PHE A 8 45.87 7.82 -16.69
CA PHE A 8 45.18 8.55 -15.63
C PHE A 8 43.81 9.05 -16.06
N ILE A 9 43.67 9.56 -17.29
CA ILE A 9 42.40 10.05 -17.85
C ILE A 9 41.41 8.89 -18.03
N CYS A 10 41.87 7.72 -18.52
CA CYS A 10 41.02 6.51 -18.62
C CYS A 10 40.56 6.00 -17.24
N LEU A 11 41.41 6.08 -16.22
CA LEU A 11 41.06 5.65 -14.87
C LEU A 11 40.05 6.59 -14.21
N LEU A 12 40.17 7.91 -14.49
CA LEU A 12 39.25 8.93 -14.00
C LEU A 12 37.87 8.84 -14.69
N SER A 13 37.82 8.55 -15.99
CA SER A 13 36.56 8.36 -16.72
C SER A 13 35.84 7.07 -16.31
N LEU A 14 36.58 6.00 -16.04
CA LEU A 14 36.01 4.76 -15.50
C LEU A 14 35.47 4.96 -14.07
N ALA A 15 36.16 5.72 -13.23
CA ALA A 15 35.68 6.08 -11.90
C ALA A 15 34.40 6.95 -11.96
N ALA A 16 34.37 7.96 -12.83
CA ALA A 16 33.20 8.83 -13.01
C ALA A 16 31.95 8.07 -13.49
N ALA A 17 32.12 7.02 -14.32
CA ALA A 17 31.03 6.17 -14.76
C ALA A 17 30.39 5.37 -13.60
N ILE A 18 31.20 4.94 -12.62
CA ILE A 18 30.73 4.12 -11.49
C ILE A 18 29.89 4.95 -10.49
N LEU A 19 30.16 6.25 -10.34
CA LEU A 19 29.48 7.12 -9.38
C LEU A 19 28.07 7.57 -9.82
N THR A 20 27.69 7.43 -11.09
CA THR A 20 26.36 7.83 -11.58
C THR A 20 25.28 6.73 -11.39
N GLY A 21 25.66 5.56 -10.88
CA GLY A 21 24.79 4.37 -10.82
C GLY A 21 23.86 4.23 -9.61
N CYS A 22 24.05 5.01 -8.54
CA CYS A 22 23.23 4.88 -7.32
C CYS A 22 21.87 5.59 -7.44
N LYS A 23 20.97 5.10 -8.31
CA LYS A 23 19.56 5.50 -8.28
C LYS A 23 18.86 4.77 -7.12
N SER A 24 18.39 5.54 -6.13
CA SER A 24 17.58 5.01 -5.01
C SER A 24 16.30 4.35 -5.54
N ALA A 25 16.17 3.05 -5.26
CA ALA A 25 15.03 2.24 -5.67
C ALA A 25 13.70 2.77 -5.11
N ASP A 26 13.71 3.37 -3.92
CA ASP A 26 12.50 3.83 -3.23
C ASP A 26 11.82 4.98 -3.98
N ARG A 27 12.60 5.84 -4.65
CA ARG A 27 12.04 6.97 -5.42
C ARG A 27 11.29 6.50 -6.67
N ILE A 28 11.61 5.33 -7.22
CA ILE A 28 10.94 4.78 -8.41
C ILE A 28 9.64 4.04 -8.01
N MET A 29 9.61 3.44 -6.81
CA MET A 29 8.45 2.67 -6.33
C MET A 29 7.21 3.54 -6.13
N PHE A 30 7.38 4.79 -5.68
CA PHE A 30 6.27 5.69 -5.33
C PHE A 30 6.14 6.89 -6.27
N GLN A 31 6.56 6.82 -7.54
CA GLN A 31 6.27 7.90 -8.50
C GLN A 31 4.87 7.74 -9.09
N THR A 32 3.96 8.68 -8.87
CA THR A 32 2.61 8.61 -9.47
C THR A 32 2.65 9.04 -10.94
N PRO A 33 1.96 8.34 -11.88
CA PRO A 33 1.77 8.84 -13.23
C PRO A 33 0.97 10.15 -13.21
N GLY A 34 1.39 11.14 -14.01
CA GLY A 34 0.94 12.54 -13.90
C GLY A 34 -0.39 12.91 -14.58
N SER A 35 -1.26 11.95 -14.91
CA SER A 35 -2.55 12.29 -15.53
C SER A 35 -3.59 12.59 -14.46
N ARG A 36 -3.83 13.88 -14.19
CA ARG A 36 -4.92 14.34 -13.31
C ARG A 36 -6.27 14.17 -14.00
N LEU A 37 -7.32 13.93 -13.20
CA LEU A 37 -8.69 13.99 -13.70
C LEU A 37 -9.02 15.41 -14.18
N SER A 38 -9.82 15.52 -15.25
CA SER A 38 -10.36 16.79 -15.73
C SER A 38 -11.31 17.44 -14.73
N SER A 39 -12.07 16.61 -14.00
CA SER A 39 -12.96 17.00 -12.92
C SER A 39 -12.47 16.34 -11.64
N GLN A 40 -11.98 17.16 -10.69
CA GLN A 40 -11.45 16.66 -9.43
C GLN A 40 -12.58 16.39 -8.45
N LEU A 41 -12.45 15.29 -7.70
CA LEU A 41 -13.41 14.91 -6.68
C LEU A 41 -13.21 15.80 -5.43
N PRO A 42 -14.30 16.10 -4.70
CA PRO A 42 -14.22 16.66 -3.35
C PRO A 42 -13.33 15.80 -2.45
N PRO A 43 -12.83 16.34 -1.33
CA PRO A 43 -11.91 15.62 -0.47
C PRO A 43 -12.58 14.37 0.14
N LEU A 44 -11.94 13.22 -0.06
CA LEU A 44 -12.39 11.90 0.42
C LEU A 44 -11.42 11.35 1.47
N GLU A 45 -11.94 10.57 2.40
CA GLU A 45 -11.14 9.78 3.32
C GLU A 45 -10.65 8.49 2.64
N VAL A 46 -9.35 8.22 2.72
CA VAL A 46 -8.72 7.10 2.04
C VAL A 46 -8.65 5.90 2.98
N THR A 47 -9.30 4.81 2.60
CA THR A 47 -9.25 3.53 3.32
C THR A 47 -8.75 2.41 2.40
N VAL A 48 -7.99 1.46 2.94
CA VAL A 48 -7.44 0.35 2.16
C VAL A 48 -7.67 -0.97 2.87
N ASP A 49 -8.19 -1.92 2.12
CA ASP A 49 -8.36 -3.31 2.48
C ASP A 49 -7.36 -4.15 1.69
N ASN A 50 -6.30 -4.57 2.39
CA ASN A 50 -5.16 -5.27 1.79
C ASN A 50 -5.52 -6.70 1.32
N GLY A 51 -6.58 -7.31 1.84
CA GLY A 51 -7.06 -8.63 1.45
C GLY A 51 -5.95 -9.68 1.22
N PRO A 52 -5.91 -10.36 0.06
CA PRO A 52 -4.91 -11.39 -0.26
C PRO A 52 -3.52 -10.83 -0.53
N LEU A 53 -3.37 -9.51 -0.72
CA LEU A 53 -2.05 -8.90 -0.89
C LEU A 53 -1.25 -8.95 0.41
N ALA A 54 -1.91 -8.95 1.57
CA ALA A 54 -1.25 -9.09 2.87
C ALA A 54 -0.56 -10.46 3.06
N LEU A 55 -0.89 -11.45 2.22
CA LEU A 55 -0.37 -12.81 2.29
C LEU A 55 0.85 -13.04 1.37
N THR A 56 1.29 -12.04 0.59
CA THR A 56 2.43 -12.19 -0.32
C THR A 56 3.78 -12.05 0.39
N GLU A 57 4.83 -12.68 -0.15
CA GLU A 57 6.19 -12.63 0.42
C GLU A 57 6.76 -11.21 0.55
N GLY A 58 6.27 -10.26 -0.25
CA GLY A 58 6.73 -8.87 -0.28
C GLY A 58 5.82 -7.88 0.45
N ALA A 59 4.75 -8.35 1.09
CA ALA A 59 3.71 -7.49 1.62
C ALA A 59 4.17 -6.69 2.85
N LEU A 60 4.05 -5.37 2.75
CA LEU A 60 3.98 -4.51 3.93
C LEU A 60 2.61 -3.85 3.95
N PRO A 61 1.88 -3.88 5.09
CA PRO A 61 0.51 -3.40 5.17
C PRO A 61 0.38 -1.90 4.85
N GLU A 62 1.44 -1.12 5.04
CA GLU A 62 1.50 0.31 4.76
C GLU A 62 1.69 0.65 3.27
N ASP A 63 2.22 -0.25 2.44
CA ASP A 63 2.58 0.08 1.06
C ASP A 63 1.36 0.35 0.17
N PRO A 64 0.32 -0.50 0.17
CA PRO A 64 -0.88 -0.25 -0.62
C PRO A 64 -1.58 1.05 -0.20
N LEU A 65 -1.63 1.32 1.11
CA LEU A 65 -2.17 2.57 1.64
C LEU A 65 -1.40 3.80 1.15
N ARG A 66 -0.07 3.76 1.20
CA ARG A 66 0.78 4.87 0.74
C ARG A 66 0.62 5.11 -0.76
N VAL A 67 0.65 4.05 -1.57
CA VAL A 67 0.48 4.13 -3.03
C VAL A 67 -0.89 4.70 -3.37
N PHE A 68 -1.94 4.18 -2.75
CA PHE A 68 -3.31 4.62 -3.02
C PHE A 68 -3.57 6.05 -2.56
N ARG A 69 -3.13 6.41 -1.35
CA ARG A 69 -3.24 7.79 -0.84
C ARG A 69 -2.53 8.78 -1.75
N GLN A 70 -1.37 8.41 -2.28
CA GLN A 70 -0.63 9.25 -3.21
C GLN A 70 -1.32 9.37 -4.57
N GLU A 71 -1.86 8.28 -5.11
CA GLU A 71 -2.63 8.26 -6.36
C GLU A 71 -3.88 9.13 -6.24
N VAL A 72 -4.67 8.94 -5.17
CA VAL A 72 -5.89 9.70 -4.91
C VAL A 72 -5.58 11.18 -4.72
N GLY A 73 -4.60 11.52 -3.88
CA GLY A 73 -4.23 12.90 -3.59
C GLY A 73 -3.64 13.66 -4.79
N GLN A 74 -2.90 12.98 -5.68
CA GLN A 74 -2.28 13.64 -6.83
C GLN A 74 -3.17 13.70 -8.06
N ASN A 75 -4.02 12.69 -8.27
CA ASN A 75 -4.78 12.51 -9.52
C ASN A 75 -6.29 12.67 -9.37
N LEU A 76 -6.88 12.32 -8.20
CA LEU A 76 -8.34 12.28 -8.02
C LEU A 76 -8.90 13.47 -7.24
N MET A 77 -8.21 13.92 -6.19
CA MET A 77 -8.70 14.96 -5.27
C MET A 77 -8.29 16.37 -5.68
N GLU A 78 -9.14 17.33 -5.29
CA GLU A 78 -8.84 18.75 -5.42
C GLU A 78 -7.78 19.20 -4.40
N ALA A 79 -6.65 19.70 -4.90
CA ALA A 79 -5.50 20.07 -4.05
C ALA A 79 -5.82 21.21 -3.07
N ALA A 80 -6.77 22.08 -3.41
CA ALA A 80 -7.22 23.18 -2.56
C ALA A 80 -8.12 22.71 -1.41
N ALA A 81 -8.93 21.66 -1.64
CA ALA A 81 -9.90 21.16 -0.66
C ALA A 81 -9.30 20.14 0.33
N ALA A 82 -8.07 19.68 0.11
CA ALA A 82 -7.36 18.82 1.06
C ALA A 82 -6.85 19.57 2.31
N ALA A 83 -6.84 20.91 2.28
CA ALA A 83 -6.48 21.76 3.41
C ALA A 83 -7.66 22.04 4.35
N ASP A 84 -8.89 21.99 3.83
CA ASP A 84 -10.11 22.12 4.62
C ASP A 84 -10.47 20.76 5.22
N SER A 85 -10.73 20.73 6.52
CA SER A 85 -11.01 19.50 7.29
C SER A 85 -12.33 18.81 6.89
N THR A 86 -13.11 19.40 5.98
CA THR A 86 -14.40 18.90 5.54
C THR A 86 -14.22 17.82 4.47
N ARG A 87 -14.55 16.57 4.81
CA ARG A 87 -14.52 15.42 3.88
C ARG A 87 -15.93 15.10 3.40
N PHE A 88 -16.11 14.54 2.21
CA PHE A 88 -17.44 14.28 1.60
C PHE A 88 -17.76 12.79 1.39
N GLY A 89 -16.88 11.90 1.83
CA GLY A 89 -17.07 10.45 1.70
C GLY A 89 -15.78 9.67 1.84
N TYR A 90 -15.81 8.40 1.44
CA TYR A 90 -14.67 7.49 1.51
C TYR A 90 -14.27 6.99 0.11
N ALA A 91 -12.96 6.92 -0.13
CA ALA A 91 -12.37 6.16 -1.21
C ALA A 91 -11.78 4.88 -0.61
N ARG A 92 -12.40 3.73 -0.88
CA ARG A 92 -11.98 2.42 -0.38
C ARG A 92 -11.28 1.64 -1.50
N LEU A 93 -10.05 1.22 -1.27
CA LEU A 93 -9.35 0.25 -2.13
C LEU A 93 -9.55 -1.16 -1.55
N LEU A 94 -10.03 -2.10 -2.36
CA LEU A 94 -10.15 -3.51 -2.01
C LEU A 94 -9.28 -4.33 -2.95
N VAL A 95 -8.33 -5.08 -2.41
CA VAL A 95 -7.58 -6.05 -3.22
C VAL A 95 -8.34 -7.37 -3.22
N THR A 96 -8.77 -7.85 -4.39
CA THR A 96 -9.59 -9.06 -4.53
C THR A 96 -8.77 -10.29 -4.88
N LYS A 97 -7.64 -10.10 -5.59
CA LYS A 97 -6.72 -11.19 -5.94
C LYS A 97 -5.28 -10.70 -5.91
N ALA A 98 -4.39 -11.49 -5.32
CA ALA A 98 -2.95 -11.33 -5.43
C ALA A 98 -2.32 -12.69 -5.73
N GLU A 99 -1.52 -12.78 -6.79
CA GLU A 99 -0.84 -14.01 -7.19
C GLU A 99 0.63 -13.71 -7.51
N VAL A 100 1.54 -14.37 -6.80
CA VAL A 100 3.00 -14.21 -6.98
C VAL A 100 3.57 -15.48 -7.60
N LYS A 101 4.27 -15.32 -8.72
CA LYS A 101 4.99 -16.39 -9.42
C LYS A 101 6.48 -16.10 -9.45
N ARG A 102 7.22 -16.96 -8.77
CA ARG A 102 8.68 -16.96 -8.73
C ARG A 102 9.23 -17.86 -9.84
N THR A 103 9.92 -17.29 -10.81
CA THR A 103 10.50 -18.01 -11.97
C THR A 103 12.00 -17.75 -12.03
N GLY A 104 12.82 -18.78 -12.24
CA GLY A 104 14.28 -18.59 -12.37
C GLY A 104 15.14 -19.59 -11.60
N ARG A 105 14.53 -20.55 -10.89
CA ARG A 105 15.25 -21.62 -10.18
C ARG A 105 16.25 -22.39 -11.06
N PHE A 106 15.99 -22.50 -12.37
CA PHE A 106 16.94 -23.07 -13.32
C PHE A 106 18.23 -22.25 -13.45
N PHE A 107 18.14 -20.92 -13.50
CA PHE A 107 19.33 -20.04 -13.55
C PHE A 107 20.18 -20.18 -12.29
N GLN A 108 19.53 -20.38 -11.14
CA GLN A 108 20.25 -20.65 -9.89
C GLN A 108 21.06 -21.96 -9.98
N ALA A 109 20.50 -23.03 -10.55
CA ALA A 109 21.22 -24.29 -10.74
C ALA A 109 22.42 -24.13 -11.70
N VAL A 110 22.24 -23.43 -12.81
CA VAL A 110 23.34 -23.12 -13.74
C VAL A 110 24.42 -22.28 -13.05
N GLN A 111 24.05 -21.30 -12.23
CA GLN A 111 25.00 -20.49 -11.47
C GLN A 111 25.83 -21.30 -10.47
N MET A 112 25.21 -22.30 -9.82
CA MET A 112 25.94 -23.21 -8.92
C MET A 112 26.98 -24.04 -9.69
N VAL A 113 26.65 -24.52 -10.89
CA VAL A 113 27.58 -25.29 -11.74
C VAL A 113 28.68 -24.41 -12.33
N THR A 114 28.34 -23.17 -12.70
CA THR A 114 29.25 -22.21 -13.36
C THR A 114 30.01 -21.32 -12.37
N LEU A 115 30.06 -21.68 -11.08
CA LEU A 115 30.76 -20.91 -10.04
C LEU A 115 30.38 -19.42 -10.04
N MET A 116 29.10 -19.09 -10.22
CA MET A 116 28.57 -17.71 -10.22
C MET A 116 29.10 -16.78 -11.32
N LEU A 117 29.88 -17.28 -12.30
CA LEU A 117 30.38 -16.46 -13.43
C LEU A 117 29.26 -15.67 -14.17
N PRO A 118 28.09 -16.28 -14.47
CA PRO A 118 27.01 -15.57 -15.16
C PRO A 118 26.44 -14.39 -14.35
N SER A 119 26.40 -14.52 -13.02
CA SER A 119 25.92 -13.44 -12.13
C SER A 119 26.84 -12.24 -12.16
N LEU A 120 28.16 -12.46 -12.34
CA LEU A 120 29.16 -11.41 -12.48
C LEU A 120 29.01 -10.63 -13.81
N LEU A 121 28.54 -11.31 -14.86
CA LEU A 121 28.21 -10.71 -16.17
C LEU A 121 26.84 -10.01 -16.19
N GLY A 122 26.14 -9.94 -15.05
CA GLY A 122 24.88 -9.21 -14.92
C GLY A 122 23.64 -9.98 -15.41
N LEU A 123 23.73 -11.31 -15.59
CA LEU A 123 22.55 -12.13 -15.88
C LEU A 123 21.61 -12.16 -14.66
N PRO A 124 20.30 -11.96 -14.87
CA PRO A 124 19.33 -12.00 -13.77
C PRO A 124 19.26 -13.42 -13.20
N MET A 125 19.28 -13.50 -11.86
CA MET A 125 19.19 -14.77 -11.14
C MET A 125 17.73 -15.26 -11.07
N GLU A 126 16.80 -14.31 -10.99
CA GLU A 126 15.41 -14.62 -10.71
C GLU A 126 14.45 -13.55 -11.22
N TYR A 127 13.22 -13.98 -11.49
CA TYR A 127 12.10 -13.14 -11.87
C TYR A 127 10.94 -13.32 -10.88
N TYR A 128 10.47 -12.21 -10.34
CA TYR A 128 9.21 -12.12 -9.61
C TYR A 128 8.14 -11.58 -10.56
N ARG A 129 7.05 -12.33 -10.70
CA ARG A 129 5.87 -11.90 -11.44
C ARG A 129 4.71 -11.81 -10.48
N THR A 130 4.15 -10.62 -10.29
CA THR A 130 2.96 -10.43 -9.46
C THR A 130 1.79 -10.05 -10.35
N GLU A 131 0.64 -10.69 -10.16
CA GLU A 131 -0.65 -10.29 -10.70
C GLU A 131 -1.56 -9.85 -9.55
N VAL A 132 -2.05 -8.61 -9.62
CA VAL A 132 -2.96 -8.03 -8.62
C VAL A 132 -4.26 -7.62 -9.32
N ARG A 133 -5.39 -7.95 -8.70
CA ARG A 133 -6.70 -7.39 -9.04
C ARG A 133 -7.19 -6.55 -7.86
N ALA A 134 -7.57 -5.32 -8.16
CA ALA A 134 -8.03 -4.38 -7.17
C ALA A 134 -9.32 -3.70 -7.64
N GLU A 135 -10.13 -3.31 -6.68
CA GLU A 135 -11.37 -2.58 -6.86
C GLU A 135 -11.32 -1.30 -6.03
N VAL A 136 -11.70 -0.18 -6.61
CA VAL A 136 -11.87 1.09 -5.91
C VAL A 136 -13.35 1.37 -5.80
N GLN A 137 -13.82 1.53 -4.56
CA GLN A 137 -15.18 1.89 -4.23
C GLN A 137 -15.22 3.33 -3.73
N ILE A 138 -16.11 4.13 -4.29
CA ILE A 138 -16.40 5.48 -3.83
C ILE A 138 -17.69 5.43 -3.02
N ILE A 139 -17.62 5.84 -1.76
CA ILE A 139 -18.68 5.73 -0.78
C ILE A 139 -19.07 7.14 -0.34
N ASN A 140 -20.37 7.44 -0.28
CA ASN A 140 -20.87 8.73 0.20
C ASN A 140 -20.76 8.87 1.73
N ALA A 141 -21.14 10.03 2.26
CA ALA A 141 -21.19 10.26 3.70
C ALA A 141 -22.24 9.39 4.46
N HIS A 142 -23.20 8.80 3.75
CA HIS A 142 -24.21 7.91 4.31
C HIS A 142 -23.79 6.43 4.35
N GLY A 143 -22.65 6.09 3.74
CA GLY A 143 -22.17 4.71 3.63
C GLY A 143 -22.62 3.96 2.37
N ASP A 144 -23.32 4.61 1.45
CA ASP A 144 -23.73 4.01 0.17
C ASP A 144 -22.57 4.03 -0.83
N THR A 145 -22.36 2.89 -1.51
CA THR A 145 -21.38 2.79 -2.59
C THR A 145 -21.96 3.40 -3.87
N ILE A 146 -21.41 4.54 -4.27
CA ILE A 146 -21.84 5.30 -5.44
C ILE A 146 -21.25 4.71 -6.73
N GLY A 147 -20.04 4.18 -6.66
CA GLY A 147 -19.36 3.60 -7.81
C GLY A 147 -18.28 2.60 -7.41
N THR A 148 -18.15 1.54 -8.20
CA THR A 148 -17.14 0.49 -8.05
C THR A 148 -16.38 0.32 -9.36
N TYR A 149 -15.06 0.39 -9.28
CA TYR A 149 -14.19 0.35 -10.45
C TYR A 149 -13.12 -0.70 -10.27
N ALA A 150 -13.01 -1.64 -11.21
CA ALA A 150 -12.08 -2.76 -11.13
C ALA A 150 -10.92 -2.58 -12.10
N GLY A 151 -9.74 -3.04 -11.69
CA GLY A 151 -8.53 -3.05 -12.50
C GLY A 151 -7.63 -4.23 -12.17
N ALA A 152 -6.81 -4.62 -13.14
CA ALA A 152 -5.86 -5.71 -13.00
C ALA A 152 -4.46 -5.31 -13.49
N GLY A 153 -3.47 -5.44 -12.62
CA GLY A 153 -2.09 -5.10 -12.91
C GLY A 153 -1.18 -6.32 -12.87
N ARG A 154 -0.23 -6.38 -13.81
CA ARG A 154 0.78 -7.44 -13.88
C ARG A 154 2.16 -6.82 -13.91
N SER A 155 3.00 -7.17 -12.96
CA SER A 155 4.39 -6.71 -12.89
C SER A 155 5.37 -7.86 -13.12
N LYS A 156 6.57 -7.51 -13.60
CA LYS A 156 7.70 -8.43 -13.74
C LYS A 156 8.98 -7.74 -13.31
N VAL A 157 9.53 -8.18 -12.18
CA VAL A 157 10.74 -7.62 -11.58
C VAL A 157 11.86 -8.66 -11.65
N ARG A 158 13.04 -8.23 -12.09
CA ARG A 158 14.24 -9.09 -12.14
C ARG A 158 15.16 -8.82 -10.95
N VAL A 159 15.66 -9.89 -10.36
CA VAL A 159 16.73 -9.87 -9.36
C VAL A 159 18.05 -10.08 -10.09
N ALA A 160 19.00 -9.17 -9.87
CA ALA A 160 20.37 -9.32 -10.33
C ALA A 160 21.32 -8.82 -9.24
N LEU A 161 22.52 -9.41 -9.16
CA LEU A 161 23.46 -9.15 -8.08
C LEU A 161 24.02 -7.71 -8.10
N TYR A 162 24.29 -7.17 -9.30
CA TYR A 162 24.99 -5.88 -9.46
C TYR A 162 24.11 -4.75 -10.02
N HIS A 163 23.09 -5.07 -10.83
CA HIS A 163 22.25 -4.08 -11.55
C HIS A 163 20.74 -4.31 -11.38
N GLY A 164 20.34 -5.15 -10.43
CA GLY A 164 18.95 -5.49 -10.17
C GLY A 164 18.55 -5.16 -8.74
N TYR A 165 17.27 -5.40 -8.44
CA TYR A 165 16.80 -5.28 -7.06
C TYR A 165 17.26 -6.48 -6.25
N SER A 166 17.56 -6.27 -4.96
CA SER A 166 17.92 -7.35 -4.05
C SER A 166 16.77 -8.33 -3.88
N GLN A 167 17.07 -9.59 -3.54
CA GLN A 167 16.04 -10.61 -3.30
C GLN A 167 15.03 -10.21 -2.23
N ALA A 168 15.44 -9.40 -1.24
CA ALA A 168 14.55 -8.89 -0.20
C ALA A 168 13.60 -7.77 -0.69
N LYS A 169 14.01 -6.94 -1.66
CA LYS A 169 13.22 -5.79 -2.13
C LYS A 169 12.43 -6.08 -3.42
N ALA A 170 12.84 -7.08 -4.19
CA ALA A 170 12.20 -7.41 -5.46
C ALA A 170 10.73 -7.88 -5.35
N PRO A 171 10.33 -8.71 -4.35
CA PRO A 171 8.93 -9.10 -4.18
C PRO A 171 8.04 -7.89 -3.86
N ARG A 172 8.44 -7.07 -2.89
CA ARG A 172 7.75 -5.82 -2.50
C ARG A 172 7.57 -4.88 -3.68
N LEU A 173 8.62 -4.68 -4.49
CA LEU A 173 8.55 -3.82 -5.67
C LEU A 173 7.59 -4.37 -6.72
N ALA A 174 7.57 -5.70 -6.93
CA ALA A 174 6.65 -6.34 -7.86
C ALA A 174 5.21 -6.11 -7.44
N ASP A 175 4.90 -6.23 -6.15
CA ASP A 175 3.56 -6.04 -5.60
C ASP A 175 3.08 -4.59 -5.76
N VAL A 176 3.92 -3.61 -5.37
CA VAL A 176 3.63 -2.18 -5.55
C VAL A 176 3.45 -1.82 -7.02
N GLN A 177 4.30 -2.35 -7.91
CA GLN A 177 4.20 -2.08 -9.34
C GLN A 177 2.94 -2.69 -9.96
N ALA A 178 2.55 -3.89 -9.55
CA ALA A 178 1.32 -4.52 -10.01
C ALA A 178 0.10 -3.72 -9.55
N LEU A 179 0.06 -3.31 -8.28
CA LEU A 179 -1.03 -2.47 -7.76
C LEU A 179 -1.14 -1.15 -8.53
N ARG A 180 -0.02 -0.49 -8.82
CA ARG A 180 -0.01 0.75 -9.62
C ARG A 180 -0.59 0.55 -11.02
N LEU A 181 -0.26 -0.55 -11.68
CA LEU A 181 -0.82 -0.87 -12.99
C LEU A 181 -2.32 -1.16 -12.92
N ALA A 182 -2.81 -1.74 -11.83
CA ALA A 182 -4.25 -1.92 -11.60
C ALA A 182 -4.95 -0.56 -11.43
N LEU A 183 -4.37 0.35 -10.64
CA LEU A 183 -4.90 1.70 -10.45
C LEU A 183 -4.88 2.52 -11.75
N ASP A 184 -3.88 2.32 -12.60
CA ASP A 184 -3.77 2.99 -13.92
C ASP A 184 -4.93 2.60 -14.86
N GLN A 185 -5.46 1.37 -14.74
CA GLN A 185 -6.66 0.93 -15.48
C GLN A 185 -7.97 1.45 -14.87
N ILE A 186 -7.99 1.67 -13.55
CA ILE A 186 -9.16 2.20 -12.84
C ILE A 186 -9.33 3.69 -13.11
N ARG A 187 -8.22 4.44 -13.22
CA ARG A 187 -8.22 5.89 -13.43
C ARG A 187 -9.09 6.37 -14.60
N PRO A 188 -8.99 5.83 -15.82
CA PRO A 188 -9.85 6.28 -16.93
C PRO A 188 -11.33 5.95 -16.72
N GLN A 189 -11.65 4.89 -15.98
CA GLN A 189 -13.04 4.55 -15.66
C GLN A 189 -13.63 5.57 -14.68
N LEU A 190 -12.86 5.91 -13.63
CA LEU A 190 -13.21 7.01 -12.71
C LEU A 190 -13.36 8.34 -13.44
N ALA A 191 -12.44 8.65 -14.36
CA ALA A 191 -12.47 9.87 -15.16
C ALA A 191 -13.77 10.02 -15.96
N GLY A 192 -14.26 8.93 -16.57
CA GLY A 192 -15.51 8.93 -17.32
C GLY A 192 -16.75 9.24 -16.49
N SER A 193 -16.70 8.99 -15.18
CA SER A 193 -17.81 9.21 -14.24
C SER A 193 -17.58 10.36 -13.25
N ALA A 194 -16.48 11.11 -13.38
CA ALA A 194 -16.02 12.04 -12.36
C ALA A 194 -17.05 13.14 -12.04
N ASP A 195 -17.72 13.71 -13.05
CA ASP A 195 -18.73 14.75 -12.86
C ASP A 195 -19.96 14.24 -12.12
N THR A 196 -20.43 13.03 -12.45
CA THR A 196 -21.56 12.39 -11.78
C THR A 196 -21.22 12.07 -10.33
N LEU A 197 -20.04 11.51 -10.07
CA LEU A 197 -19.55 11.23 -8.72
C LEU A 197 -19.47 12.51 -7.88
N ARG A 198 -18.94 13.60 -8.46
CA ARG A 198 -18.85 14.89 -7.77
C ARG A 198 -20.23 15.41 -7.38
N GLN A 199 -21.21 15.36 -8.30
CA GLN A 199 -22.58 15.80 -8.00
C GLN A 199 -23.21 14.96 -6.88
N GLN A 200 -23.02 13.64 -6.90
CA GLN A 200 -23.58 12.74 -5.90
C GLN A 200 -22.92 12.91 -4.53
N LEU A 201 -21.60 13.13 -4.47
CA LEU A 201 -20.88 13.41 -3.23
C LEU A 201 -21.28 14.76 -2.61
N LEU A 202 -21.44 15.80 -3.44
CA LEU A 202 -21.90 17.10 -2.97
C LEU A 202 -23.36 17.07 -2.51
N ALA A 203 -24.21 16.28 -3.18
CA ALA A 203 -25.61 16.11 -2.79
C ALA A 203 -25.76 15.35 -1.46
N ALA A 204 -24.88 14.40 -1.16
CA ALA A 204 -24.87 13.67 0.12
C ALA A 204 -24.37 14.54 1.30
N GLY A 205 -23.62 15.60 1.02
CA GLY A 205 -23.09 16.50 2.04
C GLY A 205 -21.79 15.97 2.70
N PRO A 206 -21.23 16.74 3.66
CA PRO A 206 -19.98 16.38 4.31
C PRO A 206 -20.14 15.23 5.31
N LEU A 207 -19.06 14.48 5.53
CA LEU A 207 -18.90 13.55 6.64
C LEU A 207 -19.13 14.34 7.93
N GLN A 208 -20.10 13.90 8.72
CA GLN A 208 -20.36 14.49 10.03
C GLN A 208 -19.07 14.33 10.87
N ALA A 209 -18.60 15.43 11.47
CA ALA A 209 -17.46 15.45 12.38
C ALA A 209 -17.74 14.74 13.72
N ALA A 210 -18.52 13.66 13.72
CA ALA A 210 -19.21 13.09 14.86
C ALA A 210 -18.78 11.64 15.16
N GLN A 211 -17.48 11.33 15.11
CA GLN A 211 -16.96 10.08 15.65
C GLN A 211 -15.76 10.25 16.61
N GLU A 212 -15.40 11.48 16.99
CA GLU A 212 -14.41 11.71 18.06
C GLU A 212 -15.06 11.94 19.44
N GLU A 213 -16.35 12.26 19.55
CA GLU A 213 -16.99 12.57 20.84
C GLU A 213 -17.54 11.33 21.60
N ASN A 214 -17.78 10.19 20.91
CA ASN A 214 -18.45 9.03 21.52
C ASN A 214 -17.50 7.99 22.16
N THR A 215 -16.19 8.25 22.23
CA THR A 215 -15.23 7.34 22.90
C THR A 215 -14.86 7.81 24.31
N GLU A 216 -14.99 9.11 24.63
CA GLU A 216 -14.67 9.61 25.98
C GLU A 216 -15.80 9.39 27.01
N GLU A 217 -17.06 9.33 26.59
CA GLU A 217 -18.18 9.18 27.55
C GLU A 217 -18.34 7.75 28.11
N LYS A 218 -17.68 6.74 27.52
CA LYS A 218 -17.78 5.33 27.99
C LYS A 218 -16.66 4.89 28.93
N MET A 219 -15.71 5.78 29.27
CA MET A 219 -14.61 5.48 30.19
C MET A 219 -14.69 6.22 31.53
N ALA A 220 -15.71 7.06 31.75
CA ALA A 220 -15.88 7.82 32.98
C ALA A 220 -17.05 7.28 33.84
N GLU A 221 -16.97 6.02 34.26
CA GLU A 221 -17.72 5.58 35.45
C GLU A 221 -16.72 4.92 36.43
N PRO A 222 -16.45 5.56 37.59
CA PRO A 222 -15.47 5.07 38.55
C PRO A 222 -16.10 4.00 39.44
N THR A 223 -15.58 2.77 39.37
CA THR A 223 -15.86 1.73 40.36
C THR A 223 -15.06 2.03 41.63
N GLU A 224 -15.60 2.92 42.49
CA GLU A 224 -15.17 3.03 43.89
C GLU A 224 -15.84 1.93 44.73
N GLU A 225 -15.01 0.95 45.08
CA GLU A 225 -14.76 0.50 46.46
C GLU A 225 -15.88 0.69 47.51
N LYS A 226 -16.44 -0.43 47.97
CA LYS A 226 -16.98 -0.50 49.34
C LYS A 226 -16.57 -1.80 50.03
N THR A 227 -15.50 -1.63 50.79
CA THR A 227 -14.89 -2.54 51.76
C THR A 227 -15.81 -2.77 52.96
N GLU A 228 -15.89 -4.04 53.34
CA GLU A 228 -16.08 -4.61 54.70
C GLU A 228 -17.38 -4.43 55.53
N GLU A 229 -17.63 -5.54 56.25
CA GLU A 229 -18.11 -5.61 57.64
C GLU A 229 -19.61 -5.76 57.92
N LYS A 230 -20.06 -7.02 58.15
CA LYS A 230 -20.66 -7.39 59.44
C LYS A 230 -20.96 -8.90 59.60
N ALA A 231 -20.34 -9.48 60.63
CA ALA A 231 -20.87 -10.40 61.66
C ALA A 231 -21.73 -11.59 61.20
N GLU A 232 -21.29 -12.84 61.35
CA GLU A 232 -21.44 -13.63 62.60
C GLU A 232 -22.75 -13.37 63.34
N GLU A 233 -23.72 -14.29 63.28
CA GLU A 233 -24.39 -14.89 64.45
C GLU A 233 -25.45 -15.93 64.02
N LYS A 234 -25.53 -17.01 64.81
CA LYS A 234 -26.67 -17.93 65.04
C LYS A 234 -26.85 -19.13 64.09
N VAL A 235 -26.36 -20.32 64.44
CA VAL A 235 -26.86 -21.26 65.49
C VAL A 235 -28.17 -21.94 65.06
N GLU A 236 -28.02 -23.23 64.72
CA GLU A 236 -28.87 -24.35 65.17
C GLU A 236 -30.30 -24.46 64.61
N ALA A 237 -30.51 -25.45 63.73
CA ALA A 237 -31.68 -26.30 63.78
C ALA A 237 -31.45 -27.64 63.06
N SER A 238 -31.39 -28.69 63.87
CA SER A 238 -32.01 -30.02 63.68
C SER A 238 -31.73 -30.80 62.38
N SER A 239 -31.05 -31.95 62.43
CA SER A 239 -31.64 -33.26 62.80
C SER A 239 -33.03 -33.45 62.15
N THR A 240 -33.37 -34.50 61.38
CA THR A 240 -33.20 -35.95 61.56
C THR A 240 -33.77 -36.65 60.28
N PRO A 241 -34.06 -37.98 60.21
CA PRO A 241 -33.54 -38.85 59.15
C PRO A 241 -34.60 -39.49 58.24
N ARG A 242 -34.17 -40.16 57.17
CA ARG A 242 -34.51 -41.57 56.85
C ARG A 242 -33.76 -42.02 55.60
#